data_AF-A0A2M9BAS2-F1
#
_entry.id   AF-A0A2M9BAS2-F1
#
_cell.length_a   1.000
_cell.length_b   1.000
_cell.length_c   1.000
_cell.angle_alpha   90.00
_cell.angle_beta   90.00
_cell.angle_gamma   90.00
#
_symmetry.space_group_name_H-M   'P 1'
#
loop_
_entity.id
_entity.type
_entity.pdbx_description
1 polymer ?
#
loop_
_entity_poly.entity_id
_entity_poly.type
_entity_poly.pdbx_seq_one_letter_code
_entity_poly.pdbx_strand_id
1 'polypeptide(L)'
;MEKKEVQHQVHLDAATGMLTGNLQEVASHAGFDNVLQRWIQDLKDADNPELHQLIVDLQELKAHFGSGTYDKNVIGRLLGRLGENTIKAAVFADGNTKPRVEQLGEALLQAAKQVQHPQTSAEQDLQNANQQSS
;
A
#
# COMPACT_ATOMS: atom_id res chain seq x y z
N MET A 1 16.34 15.89 15.43
CA MET A 1 15.30 15.27 14.59
C MET A 1 14.51 16.40 13.95
N GLU A 2 14.68 16.57 12.65
CA GLU A 2 14.09 17.67 11.88
C GLU A 2 12.57 17.50 11.74
N LYS A 3 11.81 18.60 11.79
CA LYS A 3 10.34 18.59 11.76
C LYS A 3 9.77 17.84 10.53
N LYS A 4 10.52 17.74 9.42
CA LYS A 4 10.16 16.96 8.23
C LYS A 4 10.13 15.46 8.51
N GLU A 5 11.14 14.92 9.19
CA GLU A 5 11.25 13.49 9.49
C GLU A 5 10.07 12.99 10.33
N VAL A 6 9.66 13.77 11.35
CA VAL A 6 8.48 13.45 12.20
C VAL A 6 7.18 13.50 11.39
N GLN A 7 7.08 14.44 10.45
CA GLN A 7 5.89 14.60 9.63
C GLN A 7 5.76 13.46 8.60
N HIS A 8 6.85 13.03 7.98
CA HIS A 8 6.88 11.86 7.09
C HIS A 8 6.48 10.60 7.87
N GLN A 9 7.01 10.43 9.08
CA GLN A 9 6.69 9.34 9.98
C GLN A 9 5.20 9.22 10.31
N VAL A 10 4.52 10.34 10.62
CA VAL A 10 3.06 10.35 10.90
C VAL A 10 2.25 9.99 9.67
N HIS A 11 2.66 10.45 8.49
CA HIS A 11 1.96 10.13 7.24
C HIS A 11 2.08 8.65 6.86
N LEU A 12 3.28 8.07 7.01
CA LEU A 12 3.52 6.64 6.76
C LEU A 12 2.67 5.75 7.68
N ASP A 13 2.56 6.13 8.95
CA ASP A 13 1.74 5.42 9.93
C ASP A 13 0.25 5.50 9.58
N ALA A 14 -0.25 6.69 9.24
CA ALA A 14 -1.63 6.87 8.79
C ALA A 14 -1.96 6.07 7.52
N ALA A 15 -1.04 6.06 6.54
CA ALA A 15 -1.19 5.27 5.31
C ALA A 15 -1.23 3.76 5.62
N THR A 16 -0.35 3.28 6.49
CA THR A 16 -0.31 1.89 6.94
C THR A 16 -1.61 1.50 7.67
N GLY A 17 -2.10 2.35 8.57
CA GLY A 17 -3.36 2.13 9.28
C GLY A 17 -4.59 2.08 8.36
N MET A 18 -4.59 2.88 7.28
CA MET A 18 -5.65 2.81 6.26
C MET A 18 -5.56 1.52 5.45
N LEU A 19 -4.37 1.11 5.02
CA LEU A 19 -4.18 -0.07 4.17
C LEU A 19 -4.37 -1.40 4.89
N THR A 20 -4.23 -1.41 6.22
CA THR A 20 -4.54 -2.57 7.06
C THR A 20 -6.04 -2.73 7.35
N GLY A 21 -6.84 -1.69 7.11
CA GLY A 21 -8.30 -1.72 7.17
C GLY A 21 -8.94 -2.33 5.92
N ASN A 22 -10.27 -2.26 5.82
CA ASN A 22 -10.98 -2.73 4.63
C ASN A 22 -10.73 -1.75 3.46
N LEU A 23 -9.98 -2.22 2.47
CA LEU A 23 -9.51 -1.36 1.37
C LEU A 23 -10.64 -0.80 0.51
N GLN A 24 -11.78 -1.50 0.44
CA GLN A 24 -12.96 -1.03 -0.30
C GLN A 24 -13.65 0.15 0.40
N GLU A 25 -13.66 0.15 1.74
CA GLU A 25 -14.13 1.28 2.55
C GLU A 25 -13.18 2.48 2.41
N VAL A 26 -11.87 2.21 2.43
CA VAL A 26 -10.82 3.23 2.33
C VAL A 26 -10.76 3.85 0.94
N ALA A 27 -10.91 3.05 -0.12
CA ALA A 27 -11.04 3.48 -1.50
C ALA A 27 -12.19 4.47 -1.72
N SER A 28 -13.27 4.28 -0.98
CA SER A 28 -14.47 5.12 -1.03
C SER A 28 -14.33 6.39 -0.17
N HIS A 29 -13.25 6.49 0.61
CA HIS A 29 -13.02 7.58 1.54
C HIS A 29 -12.21 8.69 0.88
N ALA A 30 -12.76 9.92 0.85
CA ALA A 30 -12.10 11.10 0.28
C ALA A 30 -10.72 11.43 0.92
N GLY A 31 -10.44 10.88 2.10
CA GLY A 31 -9.14 10.99 2.75
C GLY A 31 -8.01 10.21 2.06
N PHE A 32 -8.32 9.10 1.38
CA PHE A 32 -7.30 8.23 0.78
C PHE A 32 -6.60 8.90 -0.40
N ASP A 33 -7.36 9.66 -1.19
CA ASP A 33 -6.81 10.46 -2.29
C ASP A 33 -5.74 11.46 -1.82
N ASN A 34 -6.02 12.15 -0.72
CA ASN A 34 -5.09 13.11 -0.11
C ASN A 34 -3.83 12.43 0.43
N VAL A 35 -3.96 11.22 0.98
CA VAL A 35 -2.83 10.42 1.48
C VAL A 35 -1.92 10.00 0.32
N LEU A 36 -2.50 9.47 -0.76
CA LEU A 36 -1.74 9.11 -1.97
C LEU A 36 -1.04 10.33 -2.58
N GLN A 37 -1.75 11.47 -2.69
CA GLN A 37 -1.15 12.72 -3.17
C GLN A 37 0.01 13.18 -2.32
N ARG A 38 -0.13 13.12 -0.99
CA ARG A 38 0.93 13.53 -0.08
C ARG A 38 2.15 12.62 -0.18
N TRP A 39 1.92 11.32 -0.33
CA TRP A 39 3.01 10.36 -0.48
C TRP A 39 3.76 10.53 -1.82
N ILE A 40 3.03 10.78 -2.91
CA ILE A 40 3.63 11.15 -4.20
C ILE A 40 4.51 12.40 -4.08
N GLN A 41 4.09 13.40 -3.30
CA GLN A 41 4.89 14.60 -3.05
C GLN A 41 6.16 14.30 -2.24
N ASP A 42 6.06 13.47 -1.22
CA ASP A 42 7.19 13.04 -0.38
C ASP A 42 8.28 12.35 -1.20
N LEU A 43 7.87 11.40 -2.04
CA LEU A 43 8.77 10.67 -2.93
C LEU A 43 9.41 11.58 -3.99
N LYS A 44 8.70 12.63 -4.43
CA LYS A 44 9.26 13.65 -5.32
C LYS A 44 10.24 14.57 -4.60
N ASP A 45 9.99 14.94 -3.34
CA ASP A 45 10.90 15.75 -2.50
C ASP A 45 12.21 15.00 -2.22
N ALA A 46 12.15 13.66 -2.15
CA ALA A 46 13.32 12.81 -1.98
C ALA A 46 14.29 12.82 -3.19
N ASP A 47 13.89 13.38 -4.34
CA ASP A 47 14.70 13.56 -5.56
C ASP A 47 15.49 12.31 -5.99
N ASN A 48 14.90 11.12 -5.80
CA ASN A 48 15.57 9.85 -6.05
C ASN A 48 14.97 9.15 -7.30
N PRO A 49 15.76 8.89 -8.37
CA PRO A 49 15.26 8.26 -9.59
C PRO A 49 14.74 6.83 -9.37
N GLU A 50 15.27 6.12 -8.35
CA GLU A 50 14.80 4.77 -8.01
C GLU A 50 13.36 4.77 -7.48
N LEU A 51 12.89 5.91 -6.95
CA LEU A 51 11.53 6.09 -6.46
C LEU A 51 10.55 6.52 -7.56
N HIS A 52 11.05 6.81 -8.77
CA HIS A 52 10.21 7.28 -9.87
C HIS A 52 9.12 6.27 -10.26
N GLN A 53 9.45 4.97 -10.28
CA GLN A 53 8.45 3.94 -10.52
C GLN A 53 7.35 3.93 -9.44
N LEU A 54 7.73 4.13 -8.17
CA LEU A 54 6.78 4.21 -7.06
C LEU A 54 5.81 5.38 -7.23
N ILE A 55 6.33 6.53 -7.67
CA ILE A 55 5.53 7.72 -7.98
C ILE A 55 4.52 7.45 -9.10
N VAL A 56 4.93 6.74 -10.16
CA VAL A 56 4.07 6.38 -11.29
C VAL A 56 2.98 5.42 -10.86
N ASP A 57 3.35 4.32 -10.18
CA ASP A 57 2.40 3.33 -9.71
C ASP A 57 1.35 3.95 -8.74
N LEU A 58 1.75 4.91 -7.89
CA LEU A 58 0.83 5.63 -6.99
C LEU A 58 -0.14 6.55 -7.73
N GLN A 59 0.32 7.20 -8.80
CA GLN A 59 -0.54 8.03 -9.65
C GLN A 59 -1.57 7.19 -10.39
N GLU A 60 -1.17 6.03 -10.91
CA GLU A 60 -2.09 5.07 -11.51
C GLU A 60 -3.12 4.59 -10.49
N LEU A 61 -2.68 4.19 -9.29
CA LEU A 61 -3.58 3.75 -8.23
C LEU A 61 -4.64 4.82 -7.90
N LYS A 62 -4.20 6.08 -7.71
CA LYS A 62 -5.10 7.21 -7.47
C LYS A 62 -6.08 7.42 -8.63
N ALA A 63 -5.61 7.33 -9.87
CA ALA A 63 -6.46 7.48 -11.04
C ALA A 63 -7.56 6.40 -11.08
N HIS A 64 -7.22 5.14 -10.75
CA HIS A 64 -8.19 4.06 -10.65
C HIS A 64 -9.25 4.30 -9.58
N PHE A 65 -8.85 4.77 -8.39
CA PHE A 65 -9.80 5.12 -7.33
C PHE A 65 -10.67 6.33 -7.69
N GLY A 66 -10.08 7.37 -8.30
CA GLY A 66 -10.79 8.59 -8.70
C GLY A 66 -11.70 8.43 -9.93
N SER A 67 -11.45 7.43 -10.78
CA SER A 67 -12.25 7.16 -11.98
C SER A 67 -13.61 6.52 -11.70
N GLY A 68 -13.88 6.10 -10.45
CA GLY A 68 -15.13 5.41 -10.06
C GLY A 68 -15.23 3.96 -10.55
N THR A 69 -14.24 3.46 -11.29
CA THR A 69 -14.15 2.08 -11.77
C THR A 69 -13.22 1.28 -10.85
N TYR A 70 -13.80 0.63 -9.84
CA TYR A 70 -13.06 -0.25 -8.93
C TYR A 70 -12.78 -1.60 -9.59
N ASP A 71 -11.68 -1.70 -10.33
CA ASP A 71 -11.23 -2.96 -10.92
C ASP A 71 -10.24 -3.68 -9.98
N LYS A 72 -10.78 -4.59 -9.17
CA LYS A 72 -10.04 -5.35 -8.16
C LYS A 72 -8.82 -6.11 -8.70
N ASN A 73 -8.84 -6.57 -9.96
CA ASN A 73 -7.65 -7.22 -10.54
C ASN A 73 -6.52 -6.23 -10.77
N VAL A 74 -6.86 -5.06 -11.33
CA VAL A 74 -5.90 -3.99 -11.62
C VAL A 74 -5.38 -3.36 -10.32
N ILE A 75 -6.28 -2.98 -9.42
CA ILE A 75 -5.96 -2.40 -8.11
C ILE A 75 -5.11 -3.37 -7.29
N GLY A 76 -5.47 -4.65 -7.24
CA GLY A 76 -4.69 -5.67 -6.55
C GLY A 76 -3.27 -5.82 -7.11
N ARG A 77 -3.12 -5.81 -8.44
CA ARG A 77 -1.79 -5.89 -9.08
C ARG A 77 -0.96 -4.64 -8.80
N LEU A 78 -1.57 -3.45 -8.88
CA LEU A 78 -0.92 -2.17 -8.56
C LEU A 78 -0.46 -2.12 -7.11
N LEU A 79 -1.32 -2.50 -6.16
CA LEU A 79 -0.98 -2.59 -4.73
C LEU A 79 0.18 -3.56 -4.48
N GLY A 80 0.19 -4.71 -5.18
CA GLY A 80 1.28 -5.67 -5.08
C GLY A 80 2.62 -5.07 -5.52
N ARG A 81 2.63 -4.46 -6.70
CA ARG A 81 3.82 -3.81 -7.27
C ARG A 81 4.30 -2.63 -6.40
N LEU A 82 3.37 -1.82 -5.91
CA LEU A 82 3.64 -0.75 -4.96
C LEU A 82 4.27 -1.27 -3.68
N GLY A 83 3.75 -2.37 -3.12
CA GLY A 83 4.31 -2.97 -1.91
C GLY A 83 5.74 -3.43 -2.11
N GLU A 84 6.02 -4.17 -3.19
CA GLU A 84 7.39 -4.62 -3.52
C GLU A 84 8.36 -3.44 -3.74
N ASN A 85 7.93 -2.43 -4.50
CA ASN A 85 8.76 -1.26 -4.78
C ASN A 85 8.96 -0.40 -3.51
N THR A 86 7.96 -0.34 -2.61
CA THR A 86 8.05 0.39 -1.33
C THR A 86 9.04 -0.29 -0.39
N ILE A 87 9.01 -1.61 -0.27
CA ILE A 87 9.99 -2.36 0.54
C ILE A 87 11.41 -2.13 -0.01
N LYS A 88 11.58 -2.18 -1.34
CA LYS A 88 12.88 -1.85 -1.97
C LYS A 88 13.29 -0.41 -1.68
N ALA A 89 12.34 0.53 -1.70
CA ALA A 89 12.59 1.93 -1.39
C ALA A 89 13.03 2.18 0.07
N ALA A 90 12.67 1.29 0.99
CA ALA A 90 13.04 1.42 2.40
C ALA A 90 14.56 1.45 2.64
N VAL A 91 15.35 0.90 1.72
CA VAL A 91 16.83 0.98 1.80
C VAL A 91 17.36 2.41 1.64
N PHE A 92 16.59 3.29 1.01
CA PHE A 92 16.94 4.70 0.83
C PHE A 92 16.39 5.60 1.95
N ALA A 93 15.53 5.05 2.82
CA ALA A 93 15.03 5.76 3.99
C ALA A 93 16.04 5.64 5.13
N ASP A 94 16.28 6.74 5.84
CA ASP A 94 17.23 6.78 6.96
C ASP A 94 16.52 6.72 8.33
N GLY A 95 17.28 6.31 9.36
CA GLY A 95 16.85 6.28 10.75
C GLY A 95 15.54 5.53 11.00
N ASN A 96 14.62 6.19 11.71
CA ASN A 96 13.31 5.63 12.09
C ASN A 96 12.30 5.58 10.94
N THR A 97 12.64 6.11 9.76
CA THR A 97 11.74 6.12 8.60
C THR A 97 11.75 4.77 7.89
N LYS A 98 12.92 4.12 7.80
CA LYS A 98 13.09 2.80 7.18
C LYS A 98 12.07 1.74 7.63
N PRO A 99 11.94 1.40 8.91
CA PRO A 99 11.01 0.36 9.34
C PRO A 99 9.55 0.71 9.02
N ARG A 100 9.20 2.01 8.98
CA ARG A 100 7.84 2.45 8.62
C ARG A 100 7.57 2.28 7.12
N VAL A 101 8.57 2.54 6.28
CA VAL A 101 8.47 2.29 4.84
C VAL A 101 8.34 0.79 4.58
N GLU A 102 9.08 -0.05 5.30
CA GLU A 102 8.94 -1.52 5.24
C GLU A 102 7.51 -1.94 5.63
N GLN A 103 6.99 -1.45 6.77
CA GLN A 103 5.62 -1.75 7.21
C GLN A 103 4.55 -1.29 6.22
N LEU A 104 4.74 -0.13 5.61
CA LEU A 104 3.83 0.37 4.57
C LEU A 104 3.85 -0.54 3.34
N GLY A 105 5.03 -0.97 2.93
CA GLY A 105 5.19 -1.93 1.83
C GLY A 105 4.52 -3.27 2.13
N GLU A 106 4.67 -3.80 3.34
CA GLU A 106 3.96 -5.00 3.77
C GLU A 106 2.44 -4.81 3.78
N ALA A 107 1.95 -3.67 4.29
CA ALA A 107 0.53 -3.36 4.30
C ALA A 107 -0.05 -3.31 2.88
N LEU A 108 0.68 -2.73 1.92
CA LEU A 108 0.31 -2.72 0.49
C LEU A 108 0.24 -4.13 -0.11
N LEU A 109 1.16 -5.03 0.26
CA LEU A 109 1.13 -6.42 -0.19
C LEU A 109 -0.05 -7.18 0.41
N GLN A 110 -0.37 -6.95 1.68
CA GLN A 110 -1.54 -7.55 2.33
C GLN A 110 -2.85 -7.05 1.70
N ALA A 111 -2.94 -5.73 1.53
CA ALA A 111 -3.98 -5.04 0.79
C ALA A 111 -4.19 -5.64 -0.61
N ALA A 112 -3.12 -5.84 -1.37
CA ALA A 112 -3.17 -6.47 -2.70
C ALA A 112 -3.82 -7.86 -2.65
N LYS A 113 -3.37 -8.70 -1.70
CA LYS A 113 -3.92 -10.04 -1.50
C LYS A 113 -5.40 -10.01 -1.13
N GLN A 114 -5.80 -9.11 -0.23
CA GLN A 114 -7.21 -8.96 0.16
C GLN A 114 -8.10 -8.52 -1.01
N VAL A 115 -7.61 -7.62 -1.87
CA VAL A 115 -8.36 -7.13 -3.02
C VAL A 115 -8.49 -8.20 -4.11
N GLN A 116 -7.42 -8.96 -4.37
CA GLN A 116 -7.41 -10.03 -5.37
C GLN A 116 -8.15 -11.28 -4.90
N HIS A 117 -8.04 -11.61 -3.62
CA HIS A 117 -8.64 -12.77 -2.96
C HIS A 117 -9.48 -12.31 -1.76
N PRO A 118 -10.64 -11.66 -1.97
CA PRO A 118 -11.50 -11.21 -0.87
C PRO A 118 -12.14 -12.36 -0.07
N GLN A 119 -12.01 -13.60 -0.56
CA GLN A 119 -12.59 -14.80 0.01
C GLN A 119 -11.49 -15.83 0.26
N THR A 120 -10.66 -15.67 1.31
CA THR A 120 -9.87 -16.76 1.91
C THR A 120 -9.18 -16.30 3.19
N SER A 121 -9.93 -16.21 4.30
CA SER A 121 -9.30 -16.40 5.62
C SER A 121 -10.07 -17.36 6.52
N ALA A 122 -11.30 -17.74 6.15
CA ALA A 122 -12.04 -18.81 6.83
C ALA A 122 -12.18 -20.08 5.99
N GLU A 123 -12.34 -19.97 4.66
CA GLU A 123 -12.68 -21.14 3.81
C GLU A 123 -11.46 -21.97 3.36
N GLN A 124 -10.28 -21.38 3.23
CA GLN A 124 -9.07 -22.10 2.78
C GLN A 124 -8.49 -23.04 3.85
N ASP A 125 -8.74 -22.76 5.14
CA ASP A 125 -8.37 -23.64 6.25
C ASP A 125 -9.31 -24.85 6.35
N LEU A 126 -10.61 -24.64 6.10
CA LEU A 126 -11.63 -25.69 6.09
C LEU A 126 -11.50 -26.65 4.89
N GLN A 127 -11.10 -26.17 3.71
CA GLN A 127 -10.94 -27.03 2.54
C GLN A 127 -9.66 -27.89 2.57
N ASN A 128 -8.58 -27.42 3.22
CA ASN A 128 -7.34 -28.19 3.33
C ASN A 128 -7.42 -29.32 4.37
N ALA A 129 -8.26 -29.16 5.42
CA ALA A 129 -8.46 -30.18 6.44
C ALA A 129 -9.28 -31.40 5.96
N ASN A 130 -10.12 -31.24 4.92
CA ASN A 130 -11.02 -32.30 4.45
C ASN A 130 -10.41 -33.21 3.36
N GLN A 131 -9.21 -32.90 2.85
CA GLN A 131 -8.54 -33.73 1.83
C GLN A 131 -7.51 -34.72 2.39
N GLN A 132 -7.23 -34.69 3.70
CA GLN A 132 -6.30 -35.63 4.36
C GLN A 132 -7.00 -36.85 4.99
N SER A 133 -8.31 -37.01 4.73
CA SER A 133 -9.12 -38.14 5.21
C SER A 133 -9.75 -38.88 4.03
N SER A 134 -8.95 -39.62 3.25
CA SER A 134 -9.42 -40.66 2.33
C SER A 134 -8.33 -41.70 2.12
#